data_AF-A0AA40CR18-F1
#
_entry.id   AF-A0AA40CR18-F1
#
_cell.length_a   1.000
_cell.length_b   1.000
_cell.length_c   1.000
_cell.angle_alpha   90.00
_cell.angle_beta   90.00
_cell.angle_gamma   90.00
#
_symmetry.space_group_name_H-M   'P 1'
#
loop_
_entity.id
_entity.type
_entity.pdbx_description
1 polymer ?
#
loop_
_entity_poly.entity_id
_entity_poly.type
_entity_poly.pdbx_seq_one_letter_code
_entity_poly.pdbx_strand_id
1 'polypeptide(L)'
;MRPYTSRRGSSWSKMEDDILRALALHSDIPWSEIARRLPGRSHAACKRRYKTIMRSESSQLTEEDNLFLMALRNYYSLSWTEIANSMPGTPRKSAWYKRRFRFLEDQSSEASWMPKEDTLLLTHHKTLPWCRIAEELPGRTPFSCQRRWIKLLFRPMLYWALPTFLIISSSTRFLGVGDC
;
A
#
# COMPACT_ATOMS: atom_id res chain seq x y z
N MET A 1 12.03 26.89 38.62
CA MET A 1 11.53 25.97 37.57
C MET A 1 11.88 24.54 37.96
N ARG A 2 10.90 23.63 38.09
CA ARG A 2 11.20 22.21 38.29
C ARG A 2 11.57 21.59 36.94
N PRO A 3 12.66 20.82 36.82
CA PRO A 3 12.99 20.17 35.56
C PRO A 3 11.86 19.21 35.19
N TYR A 4 11.45 19.23 33.92
CA TYR A 4 10.48 18.31 33.34
C TYR A 4 11.10 16.90 33.33
N THR A 5 11.08 16.20 34.45
CA THR A 5 11.50 14.80 34.51
C THR A 5 10.36 13.94 34.00
N SER A 6 10.52 13.36 32.80
CA SER A 6 9.51 12.46 32.26
C SER A 6 9.29 11.28 33.23
N ARG A 7 8.02 10.91 33.43
CA ARG A 7 7.65 9.77 34.29
C ARG A 7 8.29 8.49 33.76
N ARG A 8 8.79 7.63 34.66
CA ARG A 8 9.20 6.26 34.32
C ARG A 8 8.08 5.58 33.52
N GLY A 9 8.34 5.28 32.25
CA GLY A 9 7.37 4.69 31.33
C GLY A 9 6.79 5.61 30.24
N SER A 10 7.25 6.86 30.11
CA SER A 10 6.79 7.73 29.00
C SER A 10 7.23 7.19 27.63
N SER A 11 6.36 7.31 26.61
CA SER A 11 6.69 6.99 25.21
C SER A 11 7.91 7.79 24.73
N TRP A 12 8.71 7.23 23.82
CA TRP A 12 9.84 7.94 23.20
C TRP A 12 9.32 8.91 22.15
N SER A 13 9.75 10.16 22.24
CA SER A 13 9.44 11.18 21.25
C SER A 13 10.42 11.15 20.08
N LYS A 14 10.00 11.69 18.92
CA LYS A 14 10.86 11.81 17.74
C LYS A 14 12.14 12.60 18.04
N MET A 15 12.02 13.69 18.80
CA MET A 15 13.17 14.51 19.22
C MET A 15 14.17 13.70 20.06
N GLU A 16 13.70 12.88 21.00
CA GLU A 16 14.59 12.01 21.78
C GLU A 16 15.30 10.97 20.90
N ASP A 17 14.59 10.38 19.93
CA ASP A 17 15.17 9.45 18.97
C ASP A 17 16.20 10.12 18.05
N ASP A 18 15.94 11.37 17.62
CA ASP A 18 16.87 12.17 16.79
C ASP A 18 18.16 12.49 17.57
N ILE A 19 18.06 12.89 18.84
CA ILE A 19 19.21 13.09 19.72
C ILE A 19 19.98 11.78 19.92
N LEU A 20 19.28 10.66 20.18
CA LEU A 20 19.92 9.35 20.32
C LEU A 20 20.69 8.96 19.06
N ARG A 21 20.11 9.16 17.87
CA ARG A 21 20.77 8.86 16.59
C ARG A 21 22.03 9.69 16.40
N ALA A 22 21.93 11.01 16.55
CA ALA A 22 23.05 11.91 16.31
C ALA A 22 24.24 11.60 17.23
N LEU A 23 23.98 11.34 18.51
CA LEU A 23 25.04 11.15 19.49
C LEU A 23 25.63 9.74 19.50
N ALA A 24 24.80 8.71 19.32
CA ALA A 24 25.29 7.33 19.32
C ALA A 24 26.01 6.94 18.01
N LEU A 25 25.94 7.78 16.97
CA LEU A 25 26.76 7.64 15.76
C LEU A 25 28.26 7.83 16.07
N HIS A 26 28.56 8.65 17.07
CA HIS A 26 29.92 8.89 17.57
C HIS A 26 30.25 7.80 18.63
N SER A 27 31.07 6.82 18.24
CA SER A 27 31.37 5.63 19.04
C SER A 27 32.12 5.91 20.35
N ASP A 28 32.68 7.11 20.48
CA ASP A 28 33.42 7.63 21.64
C ASP A 28 32.51 8.21 22.74
N ILE A 29 31.24 8.52 22.43
CA ILE A 29 30.33 9.11 23.42
C ILE A 29 29.71 8.01 24.31
N PRO A 30 29.99 7.99 25.63
CA PRO A 30 29.41 6.99 26.50
C PRO A 30 27.91 7.22 26.69
N TRP A 31 27.15 6.14 26.86
CA TRP A 31 25.69 6.21 27.08
C TRP A 31 25.28 7.05 28.28
N SER A 32 26.15 7.20 29.28
CA SER A 32 25.96 8.08 30.43
C SER A 32 25.91 9.56 30.01
N GLU A 33 26.74 9.98 29.06
CA GLU A 33 26.75 11.34 28.49
C GLU A 33 25.49 11.59 27.67
N ILE A 34 25.12 10.63 26.82
CA ILE A 34 23.90 10.71 26.00
C ILE A 34 22.66 10.88 26.90
N ALA A 35 22.59 10.14 28.02
CA ALA A 35 21.49 10.24 28.97
C ALA A 35 21.38 11.61 29.66
N ARG A 36 22.48 12.36 29.82
CA ARG A 36 22.42 13.72 30.41
C ARG A 36 21.66 14.70 29.52
N ARG A 37 21.67 14.46 28.20
CA ARG A 37 20.92 15.27 27.21
C ARG A 37 19.46 14.84 27.07
N LEU A 38 19.05 13.78 27.76
CA LEU A 38 17.71 13.19 27.70
C LEU A 38 17.12 13.08 29.12
N PRO A 39 16.66 14.20 29.72
CA PRO A 39 16.18 14.20 31.09
C PRO A 39 15.00 13.23 31.27
N GLY A 40 15.08 12.38 32.29
CA GLY A 40 14.10 11.32 32.54
C GLY A 40 14.40 9.98 31.85
N ARG A 41 15.46 9.90 31.03
CA ARG A 41 15.94 8.63 30.43
C ARG A 41 17.23 8.17 31.08
N SER A 42 17.28 6.90 31.49
CA SER A 42 18.53 6.30 31.95
C SER A 42 19.43 5.91 30.77
N HIS A 43 20.74 5.83 30.98
CA HIS A 43 21.69 5.35 29.96
C HIS A 43 21.30 3.96 29.42
N ALA A 44 20.76 3.09 30.27
CA ALA A 44 20.31 1.76 29.87
C ALA A 44 19.05 1.83 28.98
N ALA A 45 18.15 2.78 29.24
CA ALA A 45 17.00 3.04 28.38
C ALA A 45 17.44 3.58 27.02
N CYS A 46 18.40 4.52 26.99
CA CYS A 46 18.99 5.08 25.78
C CYS A 46 19.62 3.98 24.91
N LYS A 47 20.50 3.16 25.48
CA LYS A 47 21.15 2.03 24.77
C LYS A 47 20.15 1.04 24.20
N ARG A 48 19.11 0.71 24.97
CA ARG A 48 18.05 -0.21 24.52
C ARG A 48 17.24 0.40 23.38
N ARG A 49 16.84 1.67 23.51
CA ARG A 49 16.08 2.38 22.48
C ARG A 49 16.86 2.49 21.19
N TYR A 50 18.14 2.88 21.26
CA TYR A 50 19.00 2.96 20.08
C TYR A 50 19.09 1.62 19.34
N LYS A 51 19.28 0.50 20.05
CA LYS A 51 19.23 -0.84 19.43
C LYS A 51 17.89 -1.10 18.73
N THR A 52 16.77 -0.67 19.29
CA THR A 52 15.45 -0.78 18.64
C THR A 52 15.34 0.09 17.40
N ILE A 53 15.84 1.32 17.43
CA ILE A 53 15.87 2.23 16.26
C ILE A 53 16.70 1.60 15.15
N MET A 54 17.95 1.20 15.45
CA MET A 54 18.85 0.59 14.47
C MET A 54 18.27 -0.69 13.87
N ARG A 55 17.63 -1.54 14.69
CA ARG A 55 16.93 -2.73 14.20
C ARG A 55 15.76 -2.38 13.29
N SER A 56 15.01 -1.32 13.61
CA SER A 56 13.91 -0.86 12.79
C SER A 56 14.40 -0.36 11.44
N GLU A 57 15.46 0.45 11.42
CA GLU A 57 16.06 1.02 10.22
C GLU A 57 16.71 -0.05 9.35
N SER A 58 17.51 -0.96 9.93
CA SER A 58 18.01 -2.14 9.20
C SER A 58 16.89 -3.06 8.72
N SER A 59 15.70 -2.94 9.33
CA SER A 59 14.52 -3.68 8.92
C SER A 59 13.66 -2.95 7.89
N GLN A 60 14.02 -1.75 7.43
CA GLN A 60 13.36 -1.12 6.30
C GLN A 60 13.97 -1.63 5.00
N LEU A 61 13.12 -2.05 4.07
CA LEU A 61 13.54 -2.36 2.71
C LEU A 61 13.73 -1.05 1.95
N THR A 62 14.77 -0.99 1.13
CA THR A 62 14.98 0.15 0.22
C THR A 62 13.92 0.15 -0.89
N GLU A 63 13.97 1.15 -1.77
CA GLU A 63 13.07 1.15 -2.93
C GLU A 63 13.44 0.06 -3.93
N GLU A 64 14.73 -0.19 -4.12
CA GLU A 64 15.25 -1.28 -4.94
C GLU A 64 14.79 -2.64 -4.42
N ASP A 65 14.82 -2.84 -3.10
CA ASP A 65 14.28 -4.04 -2.47
C ASP A 65 12.77 -4.21 -2.71
N ASN A 66 12.01 -3.11 -2.70
CA ASN A 66 10.57 -3.13 -2.98
C ASN A 66 10.28 -3.50 -4.44
N LEU A 67 11.06 -2.95 -5.38
CA LEU A 67 10.99 -3.30 -6.80
C LEU A 67 11.36 -4.76 -7.04
N PHE A 68 12.40 -5.24 -6.38
CA PHE A 68 12.82 -6.63 -6.48
C PHE A 68 11.75 -7.57 -5.92
N LEU A 69 11.18 -7.26 -4.75
CA LEU A 69 10.05 -8.00 -4.18
C LEU A 69 8.85 -8.05 -5.17
N MET A 70 8.54 -6.93 -5.81
CA MET A 70 7.49 -6.86 -6.84
C MET A 70 7.80 -7.76 -8.04
N ALA A 71 9.02 -7.73 -8.55
CA ALA A 71 9.44 -8.54 -9.69
C ALA A 71 9.38 -10.04 -9.38
N LEU A 72 9.93 -10.48 -8.24
CA LEU A 72 9.88 -11.89 -7.80
C LEU A 72 8.45 -12.40 -7.73
N ARG A 73 7.51 -11.55 -7.29
CA ARG A 73 6.11 -11.94 -7.15
C ARG A 73 5.31 -11.87 -8.45
N ASN A 74 5.43 -10.79 -9.21
CA ASN A 74 4.57 -10.51 -10.38
C ASN A 74 5.10 -11.13 -11.67
N TYR A 75 6.43 -11.16 -11.84
CA TYR A 75 7.04 -11.65 -13.06
C TYR A 75 7.43 -13.12 -12.93
N TYR A 76 8.18 -13.46 -11.88
CA TYR A 76 8.66 -14.83 -11.66
C TYR A 76 7.65 -15.74 -10.94
N SER A 77 6.52 -15.18 -10.46
CA SER A 77 5.44 -15.92 -9.81
C SER A 77 5.87 -16.77 -8.60
N LEU A 78 6.95 -16.38 -7.90
CA LEU A 78 7.49 -17.14 -6.78
C LEU A 78 6.52 -17.20 -5.59
N SER A 79 6.58 -18.30 -4.85
CA SER A 79 5.89 -18.43 -3.56
C SER A 79 6.48 -17.49 -2.51
N TRP A 80 5.69 -17.14 -1.48
CA TRP A 80 6.18 -16.26 -0.42
C TRP A 80 7.37 -16.83 0.37
N THR A 81 7.52 -18.16 0.37
CA THR A 81 8.66 -18.88 0.95
C THR A 81 9.90 -18.73 0.10
N GLU A 82 9.81 -18.88 -1.22
CA GLU A 82 10.94 -18.68 -2.14
C GLU A 82 11.38 -17.21 -2.16
N ILE A 83 10.42 -16.28 -2.14
CA ILE A 83 10.70 -14.85 -2.01
C ILE A 83 11.48 -14.58 -0.72
N ALA A 84 11.05 -15.13 0.42
CA ALA A 84 11.74 -14.91 1.69
C ALA A 84 13.19 -15.39 1.70
N ASN A 85 13.49 -16.45 0.93
CA ASN A 85 14.85 -16.98 0.79
C ASN A 85 15.70 -16.21 -0.24
N SER A 86 15.06 -15.48 -1.15
CA SER A 86 15.73 -14.76 -2.25
C SER A 86 16.02 -13.29 -1.93
N MET A 87 15.33 -12.73 -0.94
CA MET A 87 15.47 -11.31 -0.58
C MET A 87 16.81 -11.03 0.11
N PRO A 88 17.50 -9.93 -0.23
CA PRO A 88 18.75 -9.55 0.40
C PRO A 88 18.55 -9.12 1.86
N GLY A 89 19.62 -9.24 2.66
CA GLY A 89 19.65 -8.79 4.05
C GLY A 89 19.16 -9.83 5.06
N THR A 90 18.67 -9.35 6.21
CA THR A 90 18.25 -10.25 7.30
C THR A 90 16.96 -11.00 6.89
N PRO A 91 16.95 -12.34 6.90
CA PRO A 91 15.79 -13.11 6.47
C PRO A 91 14.58 -12.81 7.35
N ARG A 92 13.42 -12.61 6.72
CA ARG A 92 12.13 -12.39 7.39
C ARG A 92 11.19 -13.54 7.12
N LYS A 93 10.16 -13.67 7.96
CA LYS A 93 9.06 -14.60 7.69
C LYS A 93 8.35 -14.22 6.39
N SER A 94 8.00 -15.21 5.58
CA SER A 94 7.23 -15.06 4.33
C SER A 94 5.96 -14.20 4.47
N ALA A 95 5.27 -14.29 5.61
CA ALA A 95 4.10 -13.46 5.93
C ALA A 95 4.38 -11.96 5.99
N TRP A 96 5.62 -11.54 6.29
CA TRP A 96 6.03 -10.14 6.24
C TRP A 96 6.06 -9.63 4.81
N TYR A 97 6.71 -10.35 3.89
CA TYR A 97 6.79 -10.00 2.47
C TYR A 97 5.42 -9.95 1.82
N LYS A 98 4.53 -10.90 2.15
CA LYS A 98 3.14 -10.88 1.70
C LYS A 98 2.40 -9.60 2.10
N ARG A 99 2.57 -9.12 3.33
CA ARG A 99 1.96 -7.86 3.80
C ARG A 99 2.59 -6.65 3.11
N ARG A 100 3.92 -6.62 2.98
CA ARG A 100 4.64 -5.53 2.31
C ARG A 100 4.24 -5.40 0.85
N PHE A 101 4.16 -6.51 0.12
CA PHE A 101 3.71 -6.54 -1.26
C PHE A 101 2.31 -5.93 -1.44
N ARG A 102 1.33 -6.33 -0.61
CA ARG A 102 -0.02 -5.74 -0.65
C ARG A 102 -0.03 -4.24 -0.41
N PHE A 103 0.79 -3.76 0.53
CA PHE A 103 0.93 -2.33 0.80
C PHE A 103 1.45 -1.59 -0.45
N LEU A 104 2.49 -2.13 -1.08
CA LEU A 104 3.08 -1.55 -2.29
C LEU A 104 2.11 -1.57 -3.48
N GLU A 105 1.30 -2.62 -3.64
CA GLU A 105 0.22 -2.66 -4.63
C GLU A 105 -0.85 -1.60 -4.37
N ASP A 106 -1.20 -1.38 -3.10
CA ASP A 106 -2.19 -0.39 -2.73
C ASP A 106 -1.70 1.03 -3.01
N GLN A 107 -0.44 1.33 -2.66
CA GLN A 107 0.22 2.60 -3.01
C GLN A 107 0.30 2.81 -4.53
N SER A 108 0.61 1.77 -5.29
CA SER A 108 0.61 1.83 -6.78
C SER A 108 -0.79 2.06 -7.35
N SER A 109 -1.83 1.61 -6.63
CA SER A 109 -3.23 1.82 -7.02
C SER A 109 -3.76 3.21 -6.66
N GLU A 110 -3.06 3.93 -5.76
CA GLU A 110 -3.39 5.28 -5.31
C GLU A 110 -2.97 6.36 -6.31
N ALA A 111 -2.07 6.05 -7.25
CA ALA A 111 -1.83 6.89 -8.42
C ALA A 111 -3.14 7.07 -9.20
N SER A 112 -3.54 8.33 -9.42
CA SER A 112 -4.82 8.69 -10.05
C SER A 112 -4.98 7.95 -11.38
N TRP A 113 -6.04 7.17 -11.50
CA TRP A 113 -6.37 6.45 -12.72
C TRP A 113 -6.84 7.44 -13.78
N MET A 114 -6.20 7.41 -14.94
CA MET A 114 -6.58 8.24 -16.06
C MET A 114 -7.80 7.64 -16.78
N PRO A 115 -8.71 8.46 -17.35
CA PRO A 115 -9.85 7.96 -18.13
C PRO A 115 -9.44 7.05 -19.30
N LYS A 116 -8.25 7.27 -19.88
CA LYS A 116 -7.67 6.41 -20.91
C LYS A 116 -7.37 5.01 -20.38
N GLU A 117 -6.82 4.90 -19.17
CA GLU A 117 -6.56 3.61 -18.52
C GLU A 117 -7.88 2.89 -18.22
N ASP A 118 -8.89 3.62 -17.71
CA ASP A 118 -10.23 3.05 -17.45
C ASP A 118 -10.88 2.49 -18.71
N THR A 119 -10.71 3.17 -19.84
CA THR A 119 -11.22 2.72 -21.15
C THR A 119 -10.53 1.42 -21.57
N LEU A 120 -9.21 1.33 -21.38
CA LEU A 120 -8.44 0.13 -21.68
C LEU A 120 -8.91 -1.05 -20.82
N LEU A 121 -9.13 -0.82 -19.51
CA LEU A 121 -9.68 -1.83 -18.60
C LEU A 121 -11.09 -2.29 -19.05
N LEU A 122 -11.98 -1.36 -19.38
CA LEU A 122 -13.36 -1.68 -19.77
C LEU A 122 -13.44 -2.42 -21.12
N THR A 123 -12.58 -2.09 -22.07
CA THR A 123 -12.56 -2.73 -23.40
C THR A 123 -11.91 -4.11 -23.35
N HIS A 124 -10.74 -4.24 -22.72
CA HIS A 124 -9.93 -5.45 -22.84
C HIS A 124 -10.19 -6.52 -21.78
N HIS A 125 -10.88 -6.22 -20.67
CA HIS A 125 -11.10 -7.23 -19.61
C HIS A 125 -11.90 -8.47 -20.08
N LYS A 126 -12.67 -8.36 -21.17
CA LYS A 126 -13.48 -9.47 -21.71
C LYS A 126 -12.66 -10.43 -22.57
N THR A 127 -11.54 -9.96 -23.11
CA THR A 127 -10.75 -10.66 -24.12
C THR A 127 -9.36 -11.02 -23.65
N LEU A 128 -8.81 -10.28 -22.68
CA LEU A 128 -7.44 -10.46 -22.19
C LEU A 128 -7.40 -10.76 -20.69
N PRO A 129 -6.47 -11.61 -20.23
CA PRO A 129 -6.20 -11.77 -18.82
C PRO A 129 -5.53 -10.50 -18.24
N TRP A 130 -5.74 -10.23 -16.95
CA TRP A 130 -5.24 -9.04 -16.27
C TRP A 130 -3.72 -8.82 -16.38
N CYS A 131 -2.93 -9.91 -16.51
CA CYS A 131 -1.50 -9.82 -16.74
C CYS A 131 -1.16 -9.07 -18.03
N ARG A 132 -1.85 -9.38 -19.13
CA ARG A 132 -1.65 -8.74 -20.44
C ARG A 132 -2.13 -7.30 -20.46
N ILE A 133 -3.25 -7.03 -19.79
CA ILE A 133 -3.78 -5.67 -19.64
C ILE A 133 -2.80 -4.77 -18.87
N ALA A 134 -2.15 -5.31 -17.83
CA ALA A 134 -1.15 -4.58 -17.05
C ALA A 134 0.15 -4.30 -17.83
N GLU A 135 0.54 -5.15 -18.79
CA GLU A 135 1.69 -4.90 -19.68
C GLU A 135 1.51 -3.61 -20.51
N GLU A 136 0.28 -3.25 -20.83
CA GLU A 136 -0.06 -2.02 -21.58
C GLU A 136 -0.21 -0.77 -20.69
N LEU A 137 -0.20 -0.96 -19.36
CA LEU A 137 -0.45 0.10 -18.38
C LEU A 137 0.80 0.29 -17.50
N PRO A 138 1.70 1.21 -17.85
CA PRO A 138 2.95 1.40 -17.12
C PRO A 138 2.67 1.78 -15.66
N GLY A 139 3.27 1.03 -14.73
CA GLY A 139 3.09 1.25 -13.29
C GLY A 139 1.80 0.65 -12.70
N ARG A 140 1.00 -0.08 -13.49
CA ARG A 140 -0.17 -0.82 -12.98
C ARG A 140 0.17 -2.31 -12.86
N THR A 141 -0.17 -2.91 -11.73
CA THR A 141 -0.10 -4.38 -11.57
C THR A 141 -1.40 -5.03 -12.01
N PRO A 142 -1.40 -6.32 -12.39
CA PRO A 142 -2.61 -7.05 -12.78
C PRO A 142 -3.72 -6.96 -11.71
N PHE A 143 -3.33 -7.01 -10.44
CA PHE A 143 -4.24 -6.87 -9.31
C PHE A 143 -4.84 -5.47 -9.20
N SER A 144 -4.03 -4.42 -9.44
CA SER A 144 -4.52 -3.03 -9.45
C SER A 144 -5.53 -2.79 -10.59
N CYS A 145 -5.30 -3.36 -11.77
CA CYS A 145 -6.20 -3.34 -12.91
C CYS A 145 -7.55 -4.00 -12.58
N GLN A 146 -7.51 -5.21 -12.01
CA GLN A 146 -8.72 -5.92 -11.59
C GLN A 146 -9.49 -5.13 -10.52
N ARG A 147 -8.81 -4.62 -9.48
CA ARG A 147 -9.43 -3.81 -8.43
C ARG A 147 -10.06 -2.53 -8.98
N ARG A 148 -9.39 -1.85 -9.92
CA ARG A 148 -9.93 -0.65 -10.56
C ARG A 148 -11.17 -0.98 -11.36
N TRP A 149 -11.14 -2.03 -12.18
CA TRP A 149 -12.30 -2.46 -12.94
C TRP A 149 -13.50 -2.79 -12.05
N ILE A 150 -13.30 -3.52 -10.94
CA ILE A 150 -14.34 -3.76 -9.93
C ILE A 150 -14.90 -2.40 -9.43
N LYS A 151 -14.03 -1.44 -9.09
CA LYS A 151 -14.49 -0.10 -8.67
C LYS A 151 -15.26 0.66 -9.77
N LEU A 152 -14.93 0.46 -11.04
CA LEU A 152 -15.67 1.05 -12.17
C LEU A 152 -17.06 0.43 -12.31
N LEU A 153 -17.19 -0.88 -12.08
CA LEU A 153 -18.48 -1.57 -12.09
C LEU A 153 -19.38 -1.18 -10.90
N PHE A 154 -18.79 -1.01 -9.72
CA PHE A 154 -19.50 -0.72 -8.47
C PHE A 154 -19.46 0.76 -8.07
N ARG A 155 -19.07 1.65 -8.98
CA ARG A 155 -19.18 3.09 -8.74
C ARG A 155 -20.66 3.39 -8.48
N PRO A 156 -21.04 3.98 -7.33
CA PRO A 156 -22.44 4.26 -7.03
C PRO A 156 -23.06 5.00 -8.20
N MET A 157 -24.13 4.42 -8.73
CA MET A 157 -24.90 4.92 -9.86
C MET A 157 -25.05 6.44 -9.81
N LEU A 158 -24.36 7.16 -10.70
CA LEU A 158 -24.84 8.46 -11.19
C LEU A 158 -26.01 8.25 -12.16
N TYR A 159 -26.97 7.40 -11.78
CA TYR A 159 -28.18 7.07 -12.54
C TYR A 159 -29.39 6.91 -11.60
N TRP A 160 -29.55 7.83 -10.65
CA TRP A 160 -30.90 8.16 -10.16
C TRP A 160 -31.61 9.20 -11.06
N ALA A 161 -31.11 9.45 -12.26
CA ALA A 161 -31.81 10.20 -13.30
C ALA A 161 -32.00 9.29 -14.52
N LEU A 162 -33.08 8.52 -14.51
CA LEU A 162 -34.00 8.26 -15.63
C LEU A 162 -34.96 7.15 -15.16
N PRO A 163 -36.19 7.49 -14.73
CA PRO A 163 -37.23 6.50 -14.54
C PRO A 163 -37.60 5.87 -15.89
N THR A 164 -37.59 4.54 -15.89
CA THR A 164 -38.43 3.65 -16.70
C THR A 164 -38.30 3.70 -18.23
N PHE A 165 -37.65 2.67 -18.76
CA PHE A 165 -38.09 1.82 -19.87
C PHE A 165 -39.18 2.41 -20.81
N LEU A 166 -38.77 2.60 -22.06
CA LEU A 166 -39.65 2.42 -23.22
C LEU A 166 -40.38 1.07 -23.09
N ILE A 167 -41.68 1.12 -22.80
CA ILE A 167 -42.57 -0.01 -23.00
C ILE A 167 -42.64 -0.27 -24.51
N ILE A 168 -42.29 -1.51 -24.86
CA ILE A 168 -42.36 -2.07 -26.20
C ILE A 168 -43.82 -1.99 -26.71
N SER A 169 -43.97 -1.51 -27.94
CA SER A 169 -45.17 -1.58 -28.79
C SER A 169 -45.81 -2.97 -28.80
N SER A 170 -47.14 -3.05 -28.71
CA SER A 170 -48.06 -3.87 -29.53
C SER A 170 -49.27 -4.36 -28.73
N SER A 171 -50.37 -3.59 -28.73
CA SER A 171 -51.73 -4.14 -28.64
C SER A 171 -52.74 -3.08 -29.09
N THR A 172 -52.73 -2.77 -30.39
CA THR A 172 -53.87 -2.10 -31.01
C THR A 172 -54.94 -3.17 -31.24
N ARG A 173 -55.99 -3.04 -30.44
CA ARG A 173 -57.24 -3.78 -30.47
C ARG A 173 -57.88 -3.64 -31.85
N PHE A 174 -58.11 -4.76 -32.54
CA PHE A 174 -59.09 -4.87 -33.62
C PHE A 174 -60.50 -4.75 -33.01
N LEU A 175 -61.36 -3.92 -33.61
CA LEU A 175 -62.85 -3.93 -33.67
C LEU A 175 -63.30 -2.51 -34.09
N GLY A 176 -63.54 -2.26 -35.39
CA GLY A 176 -64.86 -2.01 -36.00
C GLY A 176 -65.03 -0.48 -36.22
N VAL A 177 -65.42 0.09 -37.36
CA VAL A 177 -66.57 -0.07 -38.28
C VAL A 177 -66.17 0.75 -39.54
N GLY A 178 -66.21 0.24 -40.78
CA GLY A 178 -67.35 0.29 -41.71
C GLY A 178 -67.35 1.58 -42.55
N ASP A 179 -67.21 1.47 -43.88
CA ASP A 179 -68.13 2.04 -44.90
C ASP A 179 -67.52 2.10 -46.32
N CYS A 180 -68.38 1.67 -47.26
CA CYS A 180 -68.32 1.69 -48.74
C CYS A 180 -67.45 0.66 -49.47
#